data_AF-A0A534L0V0-F1
#
_entry.id   AF-A0A534L0V0-F1
#
_cell.length_a   1.000
_cell.length_b   1.000
_cell.length_c   1.000
_cell.angle_alpha   90.00
_cell.angle_beta   90.00
_cell.angle_gamma   90.00
#
_symmetry.space_group_name_H-M   'P 1'
#
loop_
_entity.id
_entity.type
_entity.pdbx_description
1 polymer ?
#
loop_
_entity_poly.entity_id
_entity_poly.type
_entity_poly.pdbx_seq_one_letter_code
_entity_poly.pdbx_strand_id
1 'polypeptide(L)'
;MTTLRLSAEQKEAVRKAAEVLERSLGRRLSQGEAVAALAEFALRNRAALANSFASETMNLAEDPFYDTSLVFDAGPTDARSLDRLLYGRR
;
A
#
# COMPACT_ATOMS: atom_id res chain seq x y z
N MET A 1 -15.92 -16.94 -9.51
CA MET A 1 -15.57 -17.34 -8.15
C MET A 1 -14.06 -17.45 -8.10
N THR A 2 -13.38 -16.66 -7.27
CA THR A 2 -11.92 -16.57 -7.24
C THR A 2 -11.45 -17.04 -5.88
N THR A 3 -10.47 -17.95 -5.82
CA THR A 3 -9.97 -18.50 -4.56
C THR A 3 -8.61 -17.90 -4.25
N LEU A 4 -8.52 -17.21 -3.11
CA LEU A 4 -7.25 -16.67 -2.58
C LEU A 4 -6.83 -17.51 -1.38
N ARG A 5 -5.58 -17.98 -1.38
CA ARG A 5 -4.99 -18.66 -0.22
C ARG A 5 -4.41 -17.61 0.70
N LEU A 6 -4.96 -17.54 1.90
CA LEU A 6 -4.49 -16.64 2.96
C LEU A 6 -3.67 -17.42 3.98
N SER A 7 -2.53 -16.84 4.40
CA SER A 7 -1.77 -17.29 5.56
C SER A 7 -2.59 -17.11 6.85
N ALA A 8 -2.15 -17.73 7.94
CA ALA A 8 -2.82 -17.58 9.25
C ALA A 8 -2.86 -16.11 9.70
N GLU A 9 -1.74 -15.39 9.52
CA GLU A 9 -1.63 -13.97 9.85
C GLU A 9 -2.57 -13.10 9.01
N GLN A 10 -2.68 -13.39 7.71
CA GLN A 10 -3.59 -12.67 6.81
C GLN A 10 -5.06 -12.90 7.18
N LYS A 11 -5.42 -14.13 7.60
CA LYS A 11 -6.77 -14.42 8.09
C LYS A 11 -7.10 -13.65 9.37
N GLU A 12 -6.14 -13.54 10.28
CA GLU A 12 -6.27 -12.73 11.50
C GLU A 12 -6.44 -11.24 11.18
N ALA A 13 -5.67 -10.71 10.23
CA ALA A 13 -5.83 -9.33 9.77
C ALA A 13 -7.23 -9.06 9.19
N VAL A 14 -7.74 -9.98 8.35
CA VAL A 14 -9.10 -9.89 7.79
C VAL A 14 -10.16 -9.97 8.90
N ARG A 15 -9.96 -10.82 9.92
CA ARG A 15 -10.89 -10.90 11.06
C ARG A 15 -10.95 -9.57 11.82
N LYS A 16 -9.79 -8.99 12.16
CA LYS A 16 -9.72 -7.69 12.85
C LYS A 16 -10.35 -6.58 12.02
N ALA A 17 -10.11 -6.56 10.71
CA ALA A 17 -10.73 -5.60 9.81
C ALA A 17 -12.25 -5.76 9.75
N ALA A 18 -12.75 -7.00 9.74
CA ALA A 18 -14.19 -7.28 9.80
C ALA A 18 -14.79 -6.73 11.11
N GLU A 19 -14.17 -6.95 12.27
CA GLU A 19 -14.65 -6.42 13.56
C GLU A 19 -14.76 -4.88 13.56
N VAL A 20 -13.79 -4.18 12.96
CA VAL A 20 -13.83 -2.71 12.82
C VAL A 20 -14.99 -2.28 11.94
N LEU A 21 -15.20 -2.95 10.80
CA LEU A 21 -16.30 -2.67 9.89
C LEU A 21 -17.66 -2.95 10.54
N GLU A 22 -17.80 -4.06 11.26
CA GLU A 22 -19.03 -4.41 11.98
C GLU A 22 -19.41 -3.37 13.03
N ARG A 23 -18.43 -2.87 13.80
CA ARG A 23 -18.65 -1.78 14.77
C ARG A 23 -19.15 -0.50 14.10
N SER A 24 -18.60 -0.15 12.93
CA SER A 24 -19.01 1.04 12.19
C SER A 24 -20.38 0.89 11.52
N LEU A 25 -20.72 -0.31 11.04
CA LEU A 25 -21.95 -0.58 10.30
C LEU A 25 -23.12 -0.99 11.20
N GLY A 26 -22.86 -1.36 12.45
CA GLY A 26 -23.89 -1.81 13.41
C GLY A 26 -24.54 -3.15 13.03
N ARG A 27 -23.94 -3.91 12.11
CA ARG A 27 -24.41 -5.24 11.68
C ARG A 27 -23.24 -6.20 11.57
N ARG A 28 -23.52 -7.50 11.70
CA ARG A 28 -22.55 -8.56 11.40
C ARG A 28 -22.27 -8.62 9.90
N LEU A 29 -21.01 -8.90 9.55
CA LEU A 29 -20.52 -9.07 8.19
C LEU A 29 -19.98 -10.49 8.03
N SER A 30 -20.31 -11.12 6.91
CA SER A 30 -19.60 -12.33 6.51
C SER A 30 -18.16 -12.00 6.13
N GLN A 31 -17.25 -12.98 6.24
CA GLN A 31 -15.87 -12.79 5.76
C GLN A 31 -15.81 -12.38 4.29
N GLY A 32 -16.72 -12.89 3.46
CA GLY A 32 -16.80 -12.52 2.04
C GLY A 32 -17.16 -11.04 1.84
N GLU A 33 -18.13 -10.53 2.59
CA GLU A 33 -18.49 -9.11 2.56
C GLU A 33 -17.36 -8.21 3.08
N ALA A 34 -16.68 -8.61 4.14
CA ALA A 34 -15.55 -7.86 4.68
C ALA A 34 -14.40 -7.77 3.66
N VAL A 35 -14.06 -8.89 3.00
CA VAL A 35 -13.04 -8.90 1.94
C VAL A 35 -13.46 -8.04 0.75
N ALA A 36 -14.74 -8.09 0.34
CA ALA A 36 -15.25 -7.26 -0.74
C ALA A 36 -15.16 -5.76 -0.40
N ALA A 37 -15.56 -5.37 0.81
CA ALA A 37 -15.48 -3.99 1.28
C ALA A 37 -14.03 -3.48 1.33
N LEU A 38 -13.09 -4.32 1.80
CA LEU A 38 -11.67 -3.98 1.81
C LEU A 38 -11.11 -3.83 0.39
N ALA A 39 -11.48 -4.71 -0.54
CA ALA A 39 -11.06 -4.62 -1.93
C ALA A 39 -11.61 -3.36 -2.62
N GLU A 40 -12.88 -3.01 -2.37
CA GLU A 40 -13.46 -1.76 -2.88
C GLU A 40 -12.78 -0.53 -2.29
N PHE A 41 -12.53 -0.52 -0.98
CA PHE A 41 -11.82 0.58 -0.33
C PHE A 41 -10.41 0.76 -0.91
N ALA A 42 -9.71 -0.35 -1.14
CA ALA A 42 -8.39 -0.36 -1.74
C ALA A 42 -8.40 0.21 -3.17
N LEU A 43 -9.41 -0.15 -3.98
CA LEU A 43 -9.58 0.41 -5.33
C LEU A 43 -9.88 1.91 -5.33
N ARG A 44 -10.66 2.39 -4.36
CA ARG A 44 -10.99 3.83 -4.20
C ARG A 44 -9.79 4.62 -3.66
N ASN A 45 -8.98 4.00 -2.79
CA ASN A 45 -7.83 4.63 -2.14
C ASN A 45 -6.51 4.05 -2.65
N ARG A 46 -6.24 4.22 -3.95
CA ARG A 46 -5.00 3.73 -4.59
C ARG A 46 -3.73 4.22 -3.93
N ALA A 47 -3.73 5.44 -3.40
CA ALA A 47 -2.59 5.99 -2.66
C ALA A 47 -2.31 5.21 -1.36
N ALA A 48 -3.35 4.79 -0.64
CA ALA A 48 -3.19 3.99 0.58
C ALA A 48 -2.64 2.58 0.27
N LEU A 49 -3.04 1.99 -0.88
CA LEU A 49 -2.43 0.76 -1.38
C LEU A 49 -0.95 0.94 -1.70
N ALA A 50 -0.59 2.00 -2.44
CA ALA A 50 0.80 2.27 -2.79
C ALA A 50 1.68 2.43 -1.53
N ASN A 51 1.17 3.16 -0.52
CA ASN A 51 1.88 3.37 0.74
C ASN A 51 2.00 2.10 1.59
N SER A 52 1.06 1.16 1.48
CA SER A 52 1.15 -0.13 2.20
C SER A 52 2.33 -0.99 1.75
N PHE A 53 2.78 -0.82 0.50
CA PHE A 53 4.01 -1.43 -0.03
C PHE A 53 5.26 -0.55 0.15
N ALA A 54 5.08 0.77 0.36
CA ALA A 54 6.18 1.67 0.67
C ALA A 54 6.74 1.49 2.09
N SER A 55 6.08 0.71 2.95
CA SER A 55 6.49 0.48 4.34
C SER A 55 7.67 -0.49 4.48
N GLU A 56 8.12 -1.14 3.40
CA GLU A 56 9.49 -1.65 3.31
C GLU A 56 10.42 -0.52 2.85
N THR A 57 10.44 0.59 3.58
CA THR A 57 11.59 1.51 3.50
C THR A 57 12.81 0.72 3.94
N MET A 58 13.67 0.35 2.98
CA MET A 58 15.03 -0.10 3.27
C MET A 58 15.62 0.82 4.34
N ASN A 59 16.29 0.26 5.33
CA ASN A 59 16.99 1.05 6.34
C ASN A 59 18.25 1.65 5.69
N LEU A 60 18.05 2.72 4.92
CA LEU A 60 19.09 3.41 4.14
C LEU A 60 20.17 4.03 5.04
N ALA A 61 19.93 4.12 6.36
CA ALA A 61 20.91 4.53 7.35
C ALA A 61 22.06 3.52 7.52
N GLU A 62 21.87 2.25 7.12
CA GLU A 62 22.89 1.20 7.18
C GLU A 62 23.58 0.95 5.83
N ASP A 63 23.17 1.66 4.77
CA ASP A 63 23.74 1.49 3.44
C ASP A 63 25.03 2.34 3.29
N PRO A 64 26.21 1.73 3.13
CA PRO A 64 27.48 2.45 2.98
C PRO A 64 27.57 3.29 1.70
N PHE A 65 26.61 3.16 0.77
CA PHE A 65 26.50 3.95 -0.46
C PHE A 65 25.41 5.03 -0.41
N TYR A 66 24.59 5.08 0.65
CA TYR A 66 23.51 6.06 0.77
C TYR A 66 23.94 7.29 1.59
N ASP A 67 24.59 8.24 0.91
CA ASP A 67 24.95 9.53 1.49
C ASP A 67 23.86 10.58 1.22
N THR A 68 23.31 11.17 2.30
CA THR A 68 22.25 12.19 2.24
C THR A 68 22.79 13.60 1.99
N SER A 69 24.12 13.79 1.97
CA SER A 69 24.76 15.08 1.68
C SER A 69 24.51 15.59 0.25
N LEU A 70 24.02 14.73 -0.66
CA LEU A 70 23.79 14.98 -2.08
C LEU A 70 22.33 14.78 -2.52
N VAL A 71 21.36 14.82 -1.59
CA VAL A 71 19.95 14.58 -1.94
C VAL A 71 19.27 15.90 -2.33
N PHE A 72 18.96 16.02 -3.62
CA PHE A 72 18.04 17.04 -4.12
C PHE A 72 16.59 16.57 -3.88
N ASP A 73 15.76 17.42 -3.29
CA ASP A 73 14.33 17.16 -3.08
C ASP A 73 13.60 17.15 -4.43
N ALA A 74 13.52 15.95 -5.04
CA ALA A 74 12.93 15.75 -6.37
C ALA A 74 11.42 15.46 -6.34
N GLY A 75 10.79 15.44 -5.16
CA GLY A 75 9.40 15.01 -5.01
C GLY A 75 9.15 13.58 -5.53
N PRO A 76 7.88 13.16 -5.68
CA PRO A 76 7.53 11.82 -6.16
C PRO A 76 7.94 11.65 -7.63
N THR A 77 9.01 10.89 -7.85
CA THR A 77 9.55 10.58 -9.17
C THR A 77 9.04 9.19 -9.62
N ASP A 78 8.43 9.13 -10.82
CA ASP A 78 8.16 7.87 -11.51
C ASP A 78 9.43 7.43 -12.27
N ALA A 79 9.51 6.16 -12.71
CA ALA A 79 10.70 5.64 -13.40
C ALA A 79 11.07 6.41 -14.70
N ARG A 80 10.17 7.25 -15.23
CA ARG A 80 10.36 8.11 -16.40
C ARG A 80 10.49 9.59 -16.05
N SER A 81 10.38 9.97 -14.78
CA SER A 81 10.54 11.36 -14.35
C SER A 81 11.96 11.87 -14.61
N LEU A 82 12.97 10.99 -14.43
CA LEU A 82 14.36 11.29 -14.80
C LEU A 82 14.52 11.55 -16.30
N ASP A 83 13.90 10.71 -17.15
CA ASP A 83 13.96 10.89 -18.60
C ASP A 83 13.30 12.21 -19.05
N ARG A 84 12.19 12.60 -18.41
CA ARG A 84 11.51 13.89 -18.70
C ARG A 84 12.34 15.10 -18.28
N LEU A 85 13.08 15.00 -17.18
CA LEU A 85 13.98 16.07 -16.71
C LEU A 85 15.20 16.22 -17.62
N LEU A 86 15.79 15.10 -18.04
CA LEU A 86 17.02 15.10 -18.84
C LEU A 86 16.77 15.38 -20.32
N TYR A 87 15.68 14.89 -20.89
CA TYR A 87 15.42 14.93 -22.33
C TYR A 87 14.22 15.81 -22.72
N GLY A 88 13.55 16.43 -21.75
CA GLY A 88 12.36 17.23 -21.96
C GLY A 88 11.11 16.40 -22.29
N ARG A 89 9.92 16.99 -22.11
CA ARG A 89 8.67 16.39 -22.58
C ARG A 89 8.66 16.37 -24.11
N ARG A 90 8.72 15.18 -24.70
CA ARG A 90 8.10 14.93 -26.02
C ARG A 90 6.63 14.60 -25.83
#